data_AF-A0A3D3GBZ9-F1
#
_entry.id   AF-A0A3D3GBZ9-F1
#
_cell.length_a   1.000
_cell.length_b   1.000
_cell.length_c   1.000
_cell.angle_alpha   90.00
_cell.angle_beta   90.00
_cell.angle_gamma   90.00
#
_symmetry.space_group_name_H-M   'P 1'
#
loop_
_entity.id
_entity.type
_entity.pdbx_description
1 polymer ?
#
loop_
_entity_poly.entity_id
_entity_poly.type
_entity_poly.pdbx_seq_one_letter_code
_entity_poly.pdbx_strand_id
1 'polypeptide(L)'
;MSKTETLRRLLISSGPKLDSLFENACHQAAEAAGYEFLLCETETELEELLAAAGWAYVLRQQHSIEDLKAEILFVRKFLSQIREGRLVPISLNWLAHGRTQAILKRLGFAQVITAISLRPQALKVRLETLLRTENIADAQHLPAGLENLSHGFNYFVRQSSFEMIEPLQLPENCWLLRRPEDVRIVQDQWIIDLVGPGPSAGVWTRREDAELNYEDGHSVWEWKAKKPDKLFFGENGSWVFWGKRPRFQDFHWIFISKNPQLSFLEESETKAHILAVNQSRKLQIPANSEIALKKWPAIHASVLNDYKLRVPAAVINNPNIRFEKAQENEIPWRDLMGVAEPEGSSPISKTTALYQIQRELAPKEPLFTRIAGKMQRESYLRELMKTDANAQIWTPGQQVRFNARIINVLMDIPALSVKIPSDIDAESLFGRLYVNLSYRRGSLFFTIDEKSIGFDGNHLIIKVPADVYEVQRRNYFRLAIPEDSDCFVRIADRFFKVLNISAGGLAFFADQNDEEIFKKGVELEQISFEISTIRIRCHAEICWSKVSKEASEGANLKVGLRFRSLHPSSQQALNLFVLEEGYEYLKEHLVDAPRGKH
;
A
#
# COMPACT_ATOMS: atom_id res chain seq x y z
N MET A 1 29.05 -41.51 1.57
CA MET A 1 28.30 -40.47 2.30
C MET A 1 28.91 -40.39 3.69
N SER A 2 29.23 -39.26 4.31
CA SER A 2 28.83 -37.87 4.07
C SER A 2 29.82 -36.93 4.77
N LYS A 3 30.54 -36.09 4.02
CA LYS A 3 30.84 -34.75 4.55
C LYS A 3 29.54 -33.99 4.35
N THR A 4 28.74 -33.90 5.40
CA THR A 4 27.68 -32.89 5.49
C THR A 4 28.36 -31.55 5.23
N GLU A 5 28.25 -31.05 4.00
CA GLU A 5 28.46 -29.65 3.71
C GLU A 5 27.55 -28.90 4.68
N THR A 6 28.15 -28.29 5.70
CA THR A 6 27.45 -27.43 6.62
C THR A 6 26.90 -26.29 5.76
N LEU A 7 25.61 -26.34 5.44
CA LEU A 7 24.91 -25.30 4.69
C LEU A 7 25.26 -23.96 5.32
N ARG A 8 25.98 -23.11 4.57
CA ARG A 8 26.33 -21.77 5.04
C ARG A 8 25.06 -20.96 5.15
N ARG A 9 24.80 -20.43 6.34
CA ARG A 9 23.64 -19.60 6.61
C ARG A 9 24.00 -18.17 6.33
N LEU A 10 23.43 -17.59 5.28
CA LEU A 10 23.77 -16.23 4.86
C LEU A 10 22.67 -15.24 5.23
N LEU A 11 23.08 -14.08 5.76
CA LEU A 11 22.27 -12.86 5.81
C LEU A 11 22.90 -11.86 4.85
N ILE A 12 22.21 -11.58 3.75
CA ILE A 12 22.73 -10.73 2.67
C ILE A 12 22.01 -9.38 2.69
N SER A 13 22.73 -8.27 2.77
CA SER A 13 22.15 -6.95 2.52
C SER A 13 22.37 -6.57 1.05
N SER A 14 21.27 -6.32 0.32
CA SER A 14 21.31 -5.96 -1.10
C SER A 14 20.64 -4.60 -1.33
N GLY A 15 21.32 -3.69 -2.02
CA GLY A 15 20.82 -2.35 -2.37
C GLY A 15 21.73 -1.22 -1.92
N PRO A 16 21.19 0.00 -1.68
CA PRO A 16 21.98 1.13 -1.20
C PRO A 16 22.72 0.78 0.10
N LYS A 17 23.91 1.36 0.32
CA LYS A 17 24.66 1.16 1.56
C LYS A 17 23.80 1.48 2.78
N LEU A 18 23.74 0.53 3.72
CA LEU A 18 23.19 0.79 5.05
C LEU A 18 24.00 1.91 5.71
N ASP A 19 23.34 2.70 6.57
CA ASP A 19 24.08 3.50 7.54
C ASP A 19 24.98 2.57 8.37
N SER A 20 26.21 2.98 8.62
CA SER A 20 27.25 2.12 9.24
C SER A 20 26.83 1.57 10.61
N LEU A 21 25.98 2.29 11.36
CA LEU A 21 25.45 1.81 12.63
C LEU A 21 24.44 0.68 12.44
N PHE A 22 23.58 0.79 11.42
CA PHE A 22 22.61 -0.26 11.08
C PHE A 22 23.29 -1.48 10.45
N GLU A 23 24.33 -1.28 9.65
CA GLU A 23 25.16 -2.35 9.12
C GLU A 23 25.81 -3.17 10.23
N ASN A 24 26.44 -2.50 11.20
CA ASN A 24 27.01 -3.14 12.38
C ASN A 24 25.94 -3.88 13.20
N ALA A 25 24.74 -3.33 13.32
CA ALA A 25 23.63 -4.01 13.99
C ALA A 25 23.20 -5.30 13.27
N CYS A 26 23.15 -5.30 11.94
CA CYS A 26 22.87 -6.49 11.12
C CYS A 26 23.98 -7.54 11.28
N HIS A 27 25.26 -7.13 11.21
CA HIS A 27 26.41 -8.02 11.40
C HIS A 27 26.36 -8.70 12.77
N GLN A 28 26.16 -7.92 13.84
CA GLN A 28 26.07 -8.46 15.20
C GLN A 28 24.86 -9.38 15.40
N ALA A 29 23.73 -9.11 14.73
CA ALA A 29 22.55 -9.98 14.80
C ALA A 29 22.78 -11.31 14.08
N ALA A 30 23.42 -11.27 12.91
CA ALA A 30 23.80 -12.47 12.16
C ALA A 30 24.76 -13.34 12.95
N GLU A 31 25.85 -12.75 13.46
CA GLU A 31 26.86 -13.44 14.28
C GLU A 31 26.22 -14.09 15.51
N ALA A 32 25.37 -13.36 16.24
CA ALA A 32 24.67 -13.88 17.41
C ALA A 32 23.68 -15.02 17.10
N ALA A 33 23.21 -15.14 15.85
CA ALA A 33 22.32 -16.18 15.39
C ALA A 33 23.04 -17.31 14.63
N GLY A 34 24.36 -17.24 14.46
CA GLY A 34 25.16 -18.21 13.72
C GLY A 34 25.02 -18.09 12.20
N TYR A 35 24.83 -16.88 11.69
CA TYR A 35 24.79 -16.53 10.26
C TYR A 35 26.03 -15.73 9.88
N GLU A 36 26.49 -15.87 8.64
CA GLU A 36 27.49 -15.03 8.00
C GLU A 36 26.78 -13.84 7.34
N PHE A 37 27.17 -12.61 7.71
CA PHE A 37 26.62 -11.40 7.11
C PHE A 37 27.46 -10.96 5.91
N LEU A 38 26.83 -10.83 4.74
CA LEU A 38 27.48 -10.40 3.51
C LEU A 38 26.79 -9.15 2.94
N LEU A 39 27.60 -8.22 2.43
CA LEU A 39 27.11 -7.10 1.65
C LEU A 39 27.14 -7.49 0.18
N CYS A 40 26.08 -7.16 -0.54
CA CYS A 40 25.96 -7.45 -1.94
C CYS A 40 25.56 -6.17 -2.69
N GLU A 41 26.43 -5.71 -3.59
CA GLU A 41 26.23 -4.45 -4.31
C GLU A 41 25.38 -4.64 -5.57
N THR A 42 25.38 -5.86 -6.13
CA THR A 42 24.72 -6.15 -7.41
C THR A 42 23.85 -7.40 -7.35
N GLU A 43 22.78 -7.45 -8.15
CA GLU A 43 21.91 -8.64 -8.17
C GLU A 43 22.62 -9.89 -8.72
N THR A 44 23.66 -9.74 -9.56
CA THR A 44 24.45 -10.87 -10.07
C THR A 44 25.26 -11.53 -8.96
N GLU A 45 25.90 -10.73 -8.11
CA GLU A 45 26.60 -11.23 -6.93
C GLU A 45 25.63 -11.97 -5.98
N LEU A 46 24.40 -11.48 -5.84
CA LEU A 46 23.37 -12.17 -5.05
C LEU A 46 23.04 -13.56 -5.65
N GLU A 47 22.92 -13.68 -6.97
CA GLU A 47 22.70 -14.97 -7.64
C GLU A 47 23.84 -15.96 -7.38
N GLU A 48 25.10 -15.51 -7.45
CA GLU A 48 26.28 -16.33 -7.17
C GLU A 48 26.32 -16.79 -5.71
N LEU A 49 26.00 -15.90 -4.76
CA LEU A 49 25.93 -16.22 -3.33
C LEU A 49 24.81 -17.22 -3.03
N LEU A 50 23.63 -17.06 -3.63
CA LEU A 50 22.51 -18.00 -3.47
C LEU A 50 22.85 -19.37 -4.07
N ALA A 51 23.53 -19.40 -5.22
CA ALA A 51 23.97 -20.65 -5.85
C ALA A 51 24.97 -21.41 -4.97
N ALA A 52 25.85 -20.70 -4.26
CA ALA A 52 26.85 -21.31 -3.38
C ALA A 52 26.28 -21.75 -2.02
N ALA A 53 25.36 -20.97 -1.43
CA ALA A 53 24.83 -21.25 -0.09
C ALA A 53 23.60 -22.17 -0.09
N GLY A 54 22.88 -22.26 -1.21
CA GLY A 54 21.63 -22.99 -1.35
C GLY A 54 20.42 -22.27 -0.74
N TRP A 55 20.60 -21.50 0.33
CA TRP A 55 19.57 -20.61 0.87
C TRP A 55 20.13 -19.38 1.59
N ALA A 56 19.38 -18.26 1.62
CA ALA A 56 19.76 -17.04 2.34
C ALA A 56 18.57 -16.17 2.76
N TYR A 57 18.73 -15.40 3.84
CA TYR A 57 17.91 -14.23 4.11
C TYR A 57 18.46 -13.02 3.35
N VAL A 58 17.59 -12.27 2.67
CA VAL A 58 18.00 -11.06 1.93
C VAL A 58 17.31 -9.84 2.50
N LEU A 59 18.10 -8.95 3.11
CA LEU A 59 17.68 -7.65 3.62
C LEU A 59 17.61 -6.63 2.48
N ARG A 60 16.45 -5.99 2.33
CA ARG A 60 16.18 -4.94 1.33
C ARG A 60 15.70 -3.68 2.05
N GLN A 61 16.16 -2.52 1.61
CA GLN A 61 15.84 -1.23 2.24
C GLN A 61 14.83 -0.43 1.41
N GLN A 62 13.88 0.23 2.07
CA GLN A 62 12.90 1.10 1.41
C GLN A 62 12.88 2.48 2.07
N HIS A 63 13.52 3.45 1.43
CA HIS A 63 13.54 4.87 1.83
C HIS A 63 12.61 5.72 0.96
N SER A 64 12.30 5.25 -0.25
CA SER A 64 11.53 5.98 -1.26
C SER A 64 10.49 5.08 -1.95
N ILE A 65 9.56 5.71 -2.68
CA ILE A 65 8.59 4.99 -3.51
C ILE A 65 9.31 4.28 -4.67
N GLU A 66 10.41 4.84 -5.14
CA GLU A 66 11.28 4.27 -6.17
C GLU A 66 11.90 2.96 -5.69
N ASP A 67 12.33 2.88 -4.43
CA ASP A 67 12.81 1.62 -3.83
C ASP A 67 11.69 0.57 -3.83
N LEU A 68 10.47 0.96 -3.44
CA LEU A 68 9.31 0.05 -3.47
C LEU A 68 9.01 -0.47 -4.90
N LYS A 69 9.18 0.37 -5.93
CA LYS A 69 9.07 -0.05 -7.34
C LYS A 69 10.20 -1.02 -7.72
N ALA A 70 11.42 -0.77 -7.25
CA ALA A 70 12.55 -1.66 -7.48
C ALA A 70 12.32 -3.05 -6.83
N GLU A 71 11.66 -3.11 -5.67
CA GLU A 71 11.31 -4.39 -5.02
C GLU A 71 10.37 -5.25 -5.86
N ILE A 72 9.49 -4.66 -6.66
CA ILE A 72 8.64 -5.41 -7.59
C ILE A 72 9.50 -6.14 -8.64
N LEU A 73 10.52 -5.46 -9.16
CA LEU A 73 11.44 -6.05 -10.15
C LEU A 73 12.29 -7.13 -9.51
N PHE A 74 12.81 -6.88 -8.30
CA PHE A 74 13.57 -7.84 -7.51
C PHE A 74 12.77 -9.13 -7.27
N VAL A 75 11.56 -9.02 -6.72
CA VAL A 75 10.69 -10.18 -6.44
C VAL A 75 10.39 -10.96 -7.72
N ARG A 76 10.11 -10.27 -8.83
CA ARG A 76 9.86 -10.93 -10.12
C ARG A 76 11.08 -11.71 -10.61
N LYS A 77 12.28 -11.14 -10.47
CA LYS A 77 13.53 -11.79 -10.88
C LYS A 77 13.84 -13.03 -10.03
N PHE A 78 13.64 -12.94 -8.72
CA PHE A 78 13.96 -14.02 -7.77
C PHE A 78 12.75 -14.88 -7.37
N LEU A 79 11.65 -14.83 -8.13
CA LEU A 79 10.40 -15.48 -7.75
C LEU A 79 10.52 -16.99 -7.57
N SER A 80 11.34 -17.66 -8.40
CA SER A 80 11.56 -19.11 -8.29
C SER A 80 12.26 -19.45 -6.98
N GLN A 81 13.32 -18.71 -6.65
CA GLN A 81 14.11 -18.91 -5.44
C GLN A 81 13.30 -18.61 -4.18
N ILE A 82 12.42 -17.60 -4.22
CA ILE A 82 11.48 -17.30 -3.11
C ILE A 82 10.49 -18.44 -2.91
N ARG A 83 9.87 -18.94 -3.99
CA ARG A 83 8.91 -20.06 -3.93
C ARG A 83 9.54 -21.36 -3.44
N GLU A 84 10.79 -21.61 -3.83
CA GLU A 84 11.57 -22.76 -3.37
C GLU A 84 12.09 -22.60 -1.93
N GLY A 85 11.84 -21.47 -1.27
CA GLY A 85 12.36 -21.17 0.07
C GLY A 85 13.88 -20.96 0.13
N ARG A 86 14.55 -20.88 -1.03
CA ARG A 86 16.00 -20.59 -1.13
C ARG A 86 16.31 -19.13 -0.85
N LEU A 87 15.37 -18.22 -1.12
CA LEU A 87 15.52 -16.80 -0.79
C LEU A 87 14.39 -16.36 0.11
N VAL A 88 14.72 -15.82 1.28
CA VAL A 88 13.75 -15.29 2.24
C VAL A 88 13.93 -13.76 2.35
N PRO A 89 13.09 -12.96 1.65
CA PRO A 89 13.28 -11.52 1.62
C PRO A 89 12.74 -10.86 2.90
N ILE A 90 13.57 -10.02 3.52
CA ILE A 90 13.23 -9.19 4.68
C ILE A 90 13.35 -7.73 4.28
N SER A 91 12.32 -6.94 4.55
CA SER A 91 12.30 -5.51 4.27
C SER A 91 12.61 -4.70 5.53
N LEU A 92 13.47 -3.70 5.37
CA LEU A 92 13.67 -2.60 6.31
C LEU A 92 13.00 -1.35 5.73
N ASN A 93 11.82 -1.00 6.25
CA ASN A 93 10.96 0.03 5.70
C ASN A 93 11.06 1.36 6.47
N TRP A 94 11.64 2.39 5.85
CA TRP A 94 11.69 3.78 6.35
C TRP A 94 10.56 4.65 5.79
N LEU A 95 9.65 4.12 4.96
CA LEU A 95 8.50 4.88 4.47
C LEU A 95 7.44 5.01 5.56
N ALA A 96 7.10 6.26 5.93
CA ALA A 96 6.04 6.63 6.88
C ALA A 96 4.61 6.44 6.34
N HIS A 97 4.40 5.41 5.53
CA HIS A 97 3.14 5.12 4.89
C HIS A 97 2.54 3.81 5.43
N GLY A 98 1.34 3.89 6.02
CA GLY A 98 0.71 2.77 6.73
C GLY A 98 0.45 1.53 5.87
N ARG A 99 0.34 1.68 4.54
CA ARG A 99 0.12 0.55 3.62
C ARG A 99 1.40 -0.15 3.14
N THR A 100 2.57 0.45 3.32
CA THR A 100 3.83 -0.10 2.76
C THR A 100 4.11 -1.51 3.27
N GLN A 101 3.83 -1.78 4.55
CA GLN A 101 3.95 -3.12 5.11
C GLN A 101 3.06 -4.14 4.40
N ALA A 102 1.79 -3.79 4.15
CA ALA A 102 0.85 -4.68 3.48
C ALA A 102 1.29 -4.97 2.04
N ILE A 103 1.78 -3.95 1.33
CA ILE A 103 2.29 -4.10 -0.04
C ILE A 103 3.49 -5.04 -0.07
N LEU A 104 4.50 -4.81 0.77
CA LEU A 104 5.69 -5.65 0.81
C LEU A 104 5.36 -7.10 1.22
N LYS A 105 4.45 -7.29 2.18
CA LYS A 105 3.95 -8.63 2.53
C LYS A 105 3.26 -9.32 1.34
N ARG A 106 2.43 -8.60 0.58
CA ARG A 106 1.80 -9.13 -0.66
C ARG A 106 2.82 -9.44 -1.76
N LEU A 107 3.94 -8.71 -1.81
CA LEU A 107 5.06 -8.99 -2.70
C LEU A 107 5.88 -10.23 -2.28
N GLY A 108 5.59 -10.86 -1.14
CA GLY A 108 6.27 -12.09 -0.70
C GLY A 108 7.42 -11.85 0.27
N PHE A 109 7.56 -10.66 0.84
CA PHE A 109 8.49 -10.44 1.95
C PHE A 109 8.07 -11.23 3.18
N ALA A 110 8.96 -12.08 3.67
CA ALA A 110 8.73 -12.89 4.85
C ALA A 110 8.55 -12.02 6.10
N GLN A 111 9.32 -10.92 6.21
CA GLN A 111 9.16 -9.94 7.28
C GLN A 111 9.35 -8.51 6.76
N VAL A 112 8.56 -7.59 7.34
CA VAL A 112 8.73 -6.15 7.15
C VAL A 112 9.00 -5.52 8.51
N ILE A 113 10.14 -4.85 8.65
CA ILE A 113 10.57 -4.17 9.86
C ILE A 113 10.46 -2.67 9.60
N THR A 114 9.58 -1.98 10.32
CA THR A 114 9.48 -0.52 10.19
C THR A 114 10.64 0.14 10.91
N ALA A 115 11.46 0.88 10.16
CA ALA A 115 12.74 1.41 10.58
C ALA A 115 12.71 2.93 10.86
N ILE A 116 11.60 3.62 10.58
CA ILE A 116 11.43 5.09 10.74
C ILE A 116 11.88 5.59 12.11
N SER A 117 11.57 4.85 13.16
CA SER A 117 11.90 5.17 14.56
C SER A 117 12.78 4.11 15.22
N LEU A 118 13.33 3.19 14.44
CA LEU A 118 14.07 2.05 14.94
C LEU A 118 15.53 2.43 15.16
N ARG A 119 16.02 2.28 16.39
CA ARG A 119 17.45 2.43 16.68
C ARG A 119 18.22 1.18 16.22
N PRO A 120 19.52 1.28 15.87
CA PRO A 120 20.34 0.14 15.47
C PRO A 120 20.27 -1.05 16.45
N GLN A 121 20.33 -0.79 17.76
CA GLN A 121 20.22 -1.84 18.78
C GLN A 121 18.86 -2.56 18.77
N ALA A 122 17.77 -1.84 18.49
CA ALA A 122 16.44 -2.43 18.37
C ALA A 122 16.31 -3.27 17.09
N LEU A 123 16.96 -2.85 15.99
CA LEU A 123 17.08 -3.66 14.79
C LEU A 123 17.84 -4.95 15.07
N LYS A 124 19.00 -4.87 15.74
CA LYS A 124 19.81 -6.04 16.11
C LYS A 124 18.97 -7.09 16.84
N VAL A 125 18.29 -6.69 17.92
CA VAL A 125 17.47 -7.63 18.74
C VAL A 125 16.36 -8.25 17.90
N ARG A 126 15.71 -7.48 17.01
CA ARG A 126 14.62 -7.97 16.18
C ARG A 126 15.10 -8.95 15.11
N LEU A 127 16.23 -8.67 14.47
CA LEU A 127 16.87 -9.59 13.52
C LEU A 127 17.39 -10.85 14.23
N GLU A 128 18.07 -10.72 15.36
CA GLU A 128 18.55 -11.85 16.16
C GLU A 128 17.38 -12.77 16.58
N THR A 129 16.26 -12.18 17.01
CA THR A 129 15.05 -12.94 17.35
C THR A 129 14.53 -13.69 16.13
N LEU A 130 14.36 -13.00 14.99
CA LEU A 130 13.86 -13.58 13.75
C LEU A 130 14.72 -14.76 13.28
N LEU A 131 16.03 -14.54 13.19
CA LEU A 131 17.03 -15.51 12.73
C LEU A 131 17.17 -16.71 13.66
N ARG A 132 16.81 -16.56 14.94
CA ARG A 132 16.77 -17.66 15.93
C ARG A 132 15.44 -18.39 15.94
N THR A 133 14.31 -17.69 15.81
CA THR A 133 12.98 -18.33 15.82
C THR A 133 12.75 -19.19 14.59
N GLU A 134 13.26 -18.78 13.44
CA GLU A 134 13.17 -19.59 12.21
C GLU A 134 14.24 -20.70 12.14
N ASN A 135 15.07 -20.81 13.18
CA ASN A 135 16.15 -21.78 13.27
C ASN A 135 15.73 -23.12 13.92
N ILE A 136 14.46 -23.24 14.32
CA ILE A 136 13.94 -24.43 15.01
C ILE A 136 13.19 -25.28 13.99
N ALA A 137 13.95 -26.13 13.30
CA ALA A 137 13.51 -27.41 12.71
C ALA A 137 12.14 -27.42 11.97
N ASP A 138 12.10 -27.05 10.67
CA ASP A 138 11.22 -27.66 9.64
C ASP A 138 11.18 -26.90 8.28
N ALA A 139 12.29 -26.30 7.82
CA ALA A 139 12.34 -25.76 6.45
C ALA A 139 12.29 -26.86 5.35
N GLN A 140 12.40 -28.15 5.72
CA GLN A 140 12.11 -29.29 4.83
C GLN A 140 10.62 -29.65 4.75
N HIS A 141 9.80 -29.05 5.60
CA HIS A 141 8.35 -29.15 5.60
C HIS A 141 7.69 -27.76 5.59
N LEU A 142 8.19 -26.84 4.77
CA LEU A 142 7.26 -25.91 4.14
C LEU A 142 6.28 -26.81 3.37
N PRO A 143 4.99 -26.88 3.76
CA PRO A 143 4.07 -27.77 3.09
C PRO A 143 4.09 -27.44 1.60
N ALA A 144 3.92 -28.46 0.76
CA ALA A 144 3.62 -28.33 -0.67
C ALA A 144 2.25 -27.65 -0.91
N GLY A 145 1.97 -26.58 -0.16
CA GLY A 145 0.77 -25.77 -0.13
C GLY A 145 1.05 -24.32 -0.54
N LEU A 146 2.15 -24.05 -1.24
CA LEU A 146 2.26 -22.84 -2.05
C LEU A 146 1.29 -22.85 -3.24
N GLU A 147 0.72 -24.01 -3.60
CA GLU A 147 -0.43 -24.11 -4.52
C GLU A 147 -1.73 -23.63 -3.85
N ASN A 148 -1.85 -23.71 -2.53
CA ASN A 148 -2.99 -23.17 -1.78
C ASN A 148 -2.85 -21.69 -1.41
N LEU A 149 -1.76 -21.01 -1.77
CA LEU A 149 -1.69 -19.54 -1.69
C LEU A 149 -2.39 -18.84 -2.88
N SER A 150 -2.96 -19.62 -3.80
CA SER A 150 -3.98 -19.16 -4.76
C SER A 150 -5.40 -19.23 -4.21
N HIS A 151 -5.62 -19.92 -3.08
CA HIS A 151 -6.82 -19.75 -2.27
C HIS A 151 -6.44 -18.81 -1.14
N GLY A 152 -6.66 -17.52 -1.36
CA GLY A 152 -6.59 -16.54 -0.30
C GLY A 152 -7.27 -17.14 0.93
N PHE A 153 -6.51 -17.26 2.03
CA PHE A 153 -7.12 -17.22 3.34
C PHE A 153 -7.78 -15.84 3.39
N ASN A 154 -8.99 -15.77 2.87
CA ASN A 154 -10.00 -14.83 3.26
C ASN A 154 -10.17 -15.12 4.75
N TYR A 155 -9.28 -14.56 5.57
CA TYR A 155 -9.64 -14.20 6.91
C TYR A 155 -10.93 -13.43 6.70
N PHE A 156 -12.06 -14.06 7.02
CA PHE A 156 -13.35 -13.41 6.98
C PHE A 156 -13.26 -12.31 8.04
N VAL A 157 -12.77 -11.15 7.62
CA VAL A 157 -12.83 -9.91 8.38
C VAL A 157 -14.30 -9.53 8.33
N ARG A 158 -15.08 -10.06 9.27
CA ARG A 158 -16.45 -9.62 9.42
C ARG A 158 -16.41 -8.16 9.85
N GLN A 159 -17.24 -7.35 9.21
CA GLN A 159 -17.45 -5.96 9.63
C GLN A 159 -17.95 -6.00 11.08
N SER A 160 -17.10 -5.53 12.00
CA SER A 160 -17.36 -5.47 13.44
C SER A 160 -18.44 -4.43 13.69
N SER A 161 -19.65 -4.85 14.05
CA SER A 161 -20.64 -3.92 14.61
C SER A 161 -20.32 -3.70 16.08
N PHE A 162 -19.73 -2.56 16.42
CA PHE A 162 -19.58 -2.12 17.81
C PHE A 162 -20.42 -0.86 18.06
N GLU A 163 -20.77 -0.64 19.32
CA GLU A 163 -21.60 0.46 19.79
C GLU A 163 -20.75 1.41 20.61
N MET A 164 -20.76 2.69 20.22
CA MET A 164 -20.12 3.75 21.01
C MET A 164 -21.07 4.18 22.11
N ILE A 165 -20.67 4.03 23.36
CA ILE A 165 -21.45 4.46 24.54
C ILE A 165 -20.91 5.79 25.10
N GLU A 166 -21.59 6.32 26.11
CA GLU A 166 -21.20 7.60 26.73
C GLU A 166 -19.77 7.57 27.29
N PRO A 167 -19.02 8.69 27.18
CA PRO A 167 -17.65 8.76 27.68
C PRO A 167 -17.57 8.50 29.20
N LEU A 168 -16.60 7.69 29.61
CA LEU A 168 -16.36 7.44 31.03
C LEU A 168 -15.84 8.70 31.74
N GLN A 169 -16.51 9.06 32.84
CA GLN A 169 -16.11 10.16 33.73
C GLN A 169 -15.11 9.73 34.81
N LEU A 170 -14.53 8.53 34.68
CA LEU A 170 -13.57 7.98 35.62
C LEU A 170 -12.23 8.74 35.52
N PRO A 171 -11.69 9.30 36.63
CA PRO A 171 -10.39 9.98 36.64
C PRO A 171 -9.23 9.12 36.12
N GLU A 172 -9.30 7.81 36.31
CA GLU A 172 -8.31 6.81 35.90
C GLU A 172 -8.42 6.41 34.43
N ASN A 173 -9.40 6.95 33.70
CA ASN A 173 -9.52 6.68 32.27
C ASN A 173 -8.30 7.23 31.52
N CYS A 174 -7.55 6.32 30.90
CA CYS A 174 -6.35 6.60 30.12
C CYS A 174 -6.29 5.78 28.83
N TRP A 175 -7.40 5.17 28.42
CA TRP A 175 -7.50 4.35 27.22
C TRP A 175 -8.30 5.09 26.15
N LEU A 176 -7.76 5.16 24.95
CA LEU A 176 -8.30 5.93 23.84
C LEU A 176 -8.44 5.06 22.61
N LEU A 177 -9.63 5.06 22.01
CA LEU A 177 -9.85 4.50 20.68
C LEU A 177 -9.54 5.59 19.65
N ARG A 178 -8.57 5.38 18.76
CA ARG A 178 -8.19 6.42 17.79
C ARG A 178 -9.18 6.48 16.64
N ARG A 179 -9.58 5.32 16.12
CA ARG A 179 -10.51 5.22 15.00
C ARG A 179 -11.41 4.00 15.14
N PRO A 180 -12.61 4.01 14.53
CA PRO A 180 -13.46 2.83 14.47
C PRO A 180 -12.80 1.60 13.84
N GLU A 181 -11.89 1.79 12.88
CA GLU A 181 -11.22 0.70 12.17
C GLU A 181 -10.21 -0.08 13.04
N ASP A 182 -9.86 0.47 14.20
CA ASP A 182 -8.99 -0.16 15.18
C ASP A 182 -9.70 -1.33 15.92
N VAL A 183 -10.98 -1.56 15.62
CA VAL A 183 -11.79 -2.67 16.13
C VAL A 183 -12.14 -3.60 14.98
N ARG A 184 -11.67 -4.85 15.02
CA ARG A 184 -11.97 -5.86 13.98
C ARG A 184 -12.19 -7.24 14.57
N ILE A 185 -12.93 -8.09 13.86
CA ILE A 185 -13.07 -9.51 14.20
C ILE A 185 -12.27 -10.34 13.20
N VAL A 186 -11.38 -11.19 13.69
CA VAL A 186 -10.59 -12.13 12.89
C VAL A 186 -10.69 -13.51 13.55
N GLN A 187 -11.21 -14.50 12.81
CA GLN A 187 -11.41 -15.88 13.32
C GLN A 187 -12.19 -15.92 14.65
N ASP A 188 -13.32 -15.22 14.70
CA ASP A 188 -14.17 -15.07 15.91
C ASP A 188 -13.47 -14.46 17.14
N GLN A 189 -12.31 -13.83 16.95
CA GLN A 189 -11.62 -13.06 17.98
C GLN A 189 -11.70 -11.57 17.67
N TRP A 190 -12.11 -10.79 18.65
CA TRP A 190 -11.96 -9.35 18.61
C TRP A 190 -10.48 -9.00 18.73
N ILE A 191 -10.01 -8.16 17.81
CA ILE A 191 -8.71 -7.50 17.83
C ILE A 191 -8.99 -6.01 17.96
N ILE A 192 -8.53 -5.43 19.06
CA ILE A 192 -8.86 -4.06 19.46
C ILE A 192 -7.55 -3.33 19.76
N ASP A 193 -7.27 -2.30 18.96
CA ASP A 193 -6.07 -1.49 19.08
C ASP A 193 -6.41 -0.19 19.86
N LEU A 194 -5.90 -0.05 21.10
CA LEU A 194 -6.13 1.12 21.95
C LEU A 194 -4.83 1.86 22.24
N VAL A 195 -4.89 3.18 22.36
CA VAL A 195 -3.78 3.96 22.90
C VAL A 195 -3.95 4.10 24.42
N GLY A 196 -2.87 3.85 25.15
CA GLY A 196 -2.83 4.01 26.60
C GLY A 196 -1.39 4.07 27.10
N PRO A 197 -1.17 4.06 28.42
CA PRO A 197 0.17 4.18 29.02
C PRO A 197 1.14 3.14 28.44
N GLY A 198 2.31 3.58 27.98
CA GLY A 198 3.30 2.68 27.36
C GLY A 198 3.93 1.69 28.37
N PRO A 199 4.70 0.70 27.89
CA PRO A 199 5.36 -0.28 28.76
C PRO A 199 6.37 0.32 29.75
N SER A 200 6.79 1.56 29.55
CA SER A 200 7.63 2.29 30.51
C SER A 200 6.85 2.69 31.77
N ALA A 201 5.53 2.91 31.67
CA ALA A 201 4.65 3.30 32.77
C ALA A 201 4.15 2.11 33.59
N GLY A 202 3.97 0.94 32.96
CA GLY A 202 3.45 -0.25 33.63
C GLY A 202 3.64 -1.53 32.83
N VAL A 203 3.15 -2.64 33.38
CA VAL A 203 3.24 -3.96 32.77
C VAL A 203 1.97 -4.76 33.03
N TRP A 204 1.51 -5.51 32.03
CA TRP A 204 0.46 -6.51 32.21
C TRP A 204 1.05 -7.76 32.87
N THR A 205 0.60 -8.04 34.08
CA THR A 205 0.87 -9.25 34.85
C THR A 205 -0.36 -10.15 34.88
N ARG A 206 -0.16 -11.46 34.86
CA ARG A 206 -1.25 -12.40 34.95
C ARG A 206 -1.79 -12.42 36.39
N ARG A 207 -3.12 -12.45 36.56
CA ARG A 207 -3.76 -12.70 37.86
C ARG A 207 -3.70 -14.19 38.20
N GLU A 208 -3.15 -14.51 39.36
CA GLU A 208 -3.00 -15.90 39.82
C GLU A 208 -4.30 -16.48 40.36
N ASP A 209 -5.17 -15.61 40.87
CA ASP A 209 -6.47 -15.94 41.48
C ASP A 209 -7.58 -16.18 40.45
N ALA A 210 -7.34 -15.88 39.17
CA ALA A 210 -8.32 -16.07 38.12
C ALA A 210 -8.24 -17.47 37.50
N GLU A 211 -9.37 -18.17 37.44
CA GLU A 211 -9.50 -19.46 36.78
C GLU A 211 -9.10 -19.38 35.30
N LEU A 212 -8.31 -20.36 34.85
CA LEU A 212 -7.91 -20.51 33.47
C LEU A 212 -9.09 -21.02 32.64
N ASN A 213 -9.47 -20.28 31.60
CA ASN A 213 -10.29 -20.85 30.55
C ASN A 213 -9.38 -21.60 29.56
N TYR A 214 -9.19 -22.90 29.81
CA TYR A 214 -8.31 -23.77 29.01
C TYR A 214 -8.79 -23.94 27.56
N GLU A 215 -10.09 -23.84 27.29
CA GLU A 215 -10.64 -24.07 25.95
C GLU A 215 -10.24 -22.97 24.95
N ASP A 216 -10.09 -21.73 25.44
CA ASP A 216 -9.81 -20.56 24.59
C ASP A 216 -8.37 -20.05 24.70
N GLY A 217 -7.59 -20.57 25.65
CA GLY A 217 -6.25 -20.07 25.96
C GLY A 217 -6.24 -18.62 26.47
N HIS A 218 -7.37 -18.16 27.03
CA HIS A 218 -7.52 -16.82 27.60
C HIS A 218 -7.21 -16.82 29.10
N SER A 219 -6.75 -15.68 29.60
CA SER A 219 -6.43 -15.47 31.01
C SER A 219 -6.85 -14.05 31.42
N VAL A 220 -6.78 -13.79 32.72
CA VAL A 220 -7.03 -12.45 33.27
C VAL A 220 -5.69 -11.76 33.50
N TRP A 221 -5.56 -10.57 32.93
CA TRP A 221 -4.35 -9.76 32.97
C TRP A 221 -4.64 -8.49 33.74
N GLU A 222 -3.82 -8.18 34.74
CA GLU A 222 -3.87 -6.95 35.50
C GLU A 222 -2.72 -6.04 35.09
N TRP A 223 -3.02 -4.78 34.82
CA TRP A 223 -2.02 -3.76 34.58
C TRP A 223 -1.47 -3.24 35.90
N LYS A 224 -0.16 -3.44 36.12
CA LYS A 224 0.56 -2.92 37.29
C LYS A 224 1.49 -1.79 36.87
N ALA A 225 1.31 -0.62 37.48
CA ALA A 225 2.21 0.51 37.27
C ALA A 225 3.62 0.19 37.81
N LYS A 226 4.66 0.56 37.06
CA LYS A 226 6.06 0.34 37.48
C LYS A 226 6.50 1.33 38.56
N LYS A 227 5.95 2.54 38.50
CA LYS A 227 6.09 3.57 39.51
C LYS A 227 4.69 3.96 39.96
N PRO A 228 4.49 4.32 41.23
CA PRO A 228 3.24 4.93 41.70
C PRO A 228 3.13 6.34 41.10
N ASP A 229 2.97 6.41 39.78
CA ASP A 229 2.76 7.63 39.06
C ASP A 229 1.25 7.91 39.04
N LYS A 230 0.85 8.90 39.85
CA LYS A 230 -0.55 9.30 40.04
C LYS A 230 -1.18 9.86 38.75
N LEU A 231 -0.39 10.09 37.69
CA LEU A 231 -0.89 10.60 36.41
C LEU A 231 -1.90 9.67 35.74
N PHE A 232 -1.68 8.35 35.78
CA PHE A 232 -2.54 7.39 35.09
C PHE A 232 -3.46 6.62 36.02
N PHE A 233 -3.12 6.50 37.31
CA PHE A 233 -3.79 5.59 38.25
C PHE A 233 -4.06 6.25 39.61
N GLY A 234 -5.23 5.95 40.18
CA GLY A 234 -5.53 6.21 41.59
C GLY A 234 -4.85 5.17 42.50
N GLU A 235 -4.83 5.42 43.81
CA GLU A 235 -4.12 4.58 44.79
C GLU A 235 -4.76 3.18 44.97
N ASN A 236 -6.05 3.02 44.65
CA ASN A 236 -6.85 1.87 45.09
C ASN A 236 -7.36 0.94 43.97
N GLY A 237 -6.91 1.10 42.73
CA GLY A 237 -7.44 0.29 41.62
C GLY A 237 -6.48 -0.05 40.50
N SER A 238 -6.89 -1.01 39.66
CA SER A 238 -6.12 -1.52 38.52
C SER A 238 -6.99 -1.82 37.32
N TRP A 239 -6.40 -1.70 36.12
CA TRP A 239 -7.06 -2.11 34.89
C TRP A 239 -6.88 -3.61 34.69
N VAL A 240 -7.97 -4.32 34.43
CA VAL A 240 -8.01 -5.76 34.25
C VAL A 240 -8.59 -6.11 32.88
N PHE A 241 -7.91 -6.97 32.13
CA PHE A 241 -8.29 -7.43 30.81
C PHE A 241 -8.52 -8.95 30.77
N TRP A 242 -9.63 -9.39 30.16
CA TRP A 242 -9.96 -10.79 29.94
C TRP A 242 -9.68 -11.19 28.49
N GLY A 243 -8.62 -11.95 28.27
CA GLY A 243 -8.22 -12.40 26.94
C GLY A 243 -6.78 -12.92 26.86
N LYS A 244 -6.19 -12.82 25.67
CA LYS A 244 -4.75 -13.04 25.48
C LYS A 244 -3.97 -11.89 26.12
N ARG A 245 -2.70 -12.13 26.46
CA ARG A 245 -1.82 -11.09 27.01
C ARG A 245 -1.80 -9.87 26.09
N PRO A 246 -2.16 -8.66 26.57
CA PRO A 246 -2.06 -7.47 25.75
C PRO A 246 -0.63 -7.24 25.28
N ARG A 247 -0.47 -6.91 24.00
CA ARG A 247 0.84 -6.67 23.38
C ARG A 247 0.98 -5.21 23.01
N PHE A 248 2.14 -4.62 23.27
CA PHE A 248 2.43 -3.26 22.83
C PHE A 248 3.17 -3.29 21.50
N GLN A 249 2.62 -2.63 20.49
CA GLN A 249 3.22 -2.55 19.15
C GLN A 249 2.87 -1.20 18.51
N ASP A 250 3.81 -0.61 17.77
CA ASP A 250 3.58 0.59 16.94
C ASP A 250 2.78 1.69 17.67
N PHE A 251 3.18 1.97 18.92
CA PHE A 251 2.62 3.00 19.81
C PHE A 251 1.17 2.75 20.32
N HIS A 252 0.67 1.52 20.25
CA HIS A 252 -0.64 1.14 20.79
C HIS A 252 -0.61 -0.24 21.47
N TRP A 253 -1.62 -0.51 22.28
CA TRP A 253 -1.89 -1.81 22.89
C TRP A 253 -2.88 -2.59 22.05
N ILE A 254 -2.51 -3.83 21.71
CA ILE A 254 -3.32 -4.79 20.98
C ILE A 254 -3.96 -5.73 21.99
N PHE A 255 -5.29 -5.67 22.09
CA PHE A 255 -6.11 -6.53 22.92
C PHE A 255 -6.79 -7.59 22.05
N ILE A 256 -6.66 -8.86 22.43
CA ILE A 256 -7.22 -9.98 21.66
C ILE A 256 -8.04 -10.87 22.58
N SER A 257 -9.32 -11.07 22.26
CA SER A 257 -10.22 -11.95 23.03
C SER A 257 -11.45 -12.34 22.20
N LYS A 258 -12.04 -13.50 22.49
CA LYS A 258 -13.36 -13.89 21.96
C LYS A 258 -14.48 -13.07 22.60
N ASN A 259 -14.34 -12.78 23.90
CA ASN A 259 -15.23 -11.96 24.70
C ASN A 259 -14.39 -10.87 25.40
N PRO A 260 -13.95 -9.83 24.67
CA PRO A 260 -13.08 -8.81 25.23
C PRO A 260 -13.78 -8.07 26.36
N GLN A 261 -13.11 -8.02 27.50
CA GLN A 261 -13.52 -7.21 28.63
C GLN A 261 -12.29 -6.47 29.15
N LEU A 262 -12.38 -5.15 29.29
CA LEU A 262 -11.34 -4.30 29.89
C LEU A 262 -12.03 -3.41 30.92
N SER A 263 -11.73 -3.64 32.19
CA SER A 263 -12.45 -3.03 33.30
C SER A 263 -11.49 -2.38 34.30
N PHE A 264 -11.93 -1.32 34.97
CA PHE A 264 -11.22 -0.78 36.12
C PHE A 264 -11.82 -1.38 37.41
N LEU A 265 -10.98 -2.02 38.21
CA LEU A 265 -11.37 -2.60 39.49
C LEU A 265 -10.78 -1.78 40.63
N GLU A 266 -11.60 -1.45 41.62
CA GLU A 266 -11.20 -0.82 42.87
C GLU A 266 -11.78 -1.67 44.00
N GLU A 267 -10.94 -2.12 44.93
CA GLU A 267 -11.35 -2.99 46.05
C GLU A 267 -12.13 -4.25 45.62
N SER A 268 -11.77 -4.83 44.46
CA SER A 268 -12.46 -5.97 43.81
C SER A 268 -13.85 -5.66 43.22
N GLU A 269 -14.34 -4.42 43.33
CA GLU A 269 -15.56 -3.98 42.66
C GLU A 269 -15.21 -3.40 41.27
N THR A 270 -15.99 -3.77 40.26
CA THR A 270 -15.81 -3.19 38.92
C THR A 270 -16.49 -1.84 38.84
N LYS A 271 -15.70 -0.77 38.70
CA LYS A 271 -16.22 0.61 38.64
C LYS A 271 -16.60 1.04 37.22
N ALA A 272 -15.88 0.55 36.20
CA ALA A 272 -16.13 0.93 34.82
C ALA A 272 -15.62 -0.12 33.81
N HIS A 273 -16.18 -0.11 32.61
CA HIS A 273 -15.75 -0.91 31.46
C HIS A 273 -15.32 -0.01 30.29
N ILE A 274 -14.12 -0.23 29.75
CA ILE A 274 -13.68 0.32 28.46
C ILE A 274 -14.09 -0.60 27.33
N LEU A 275 -14.02 -1.92 27.55
CA LEU A 275 -14.45 -2.92 26.58
C LEU A 275 -15.43 -3.85 27.29
N ALA A 276 -16.61 -4.05 26.73
CA ALA A 276 -17.57 -5.05 27.20
C ALA A 276 -18.41 -5.54 26.02
N VAL A 277 -18.73 -6.84 25.98
CA VAL A 277 -19.67 -7.38 24.99
C VAL A 277 -21.05 -7.45 25.63
N ASN A 278 -22.05 -6.82 25.02
CA ASN A 278 -23.41 -6.83 25.54
C ASN A 278 -24.16 -8.14 25.20
N GLN A 279 -25.40 -8.27 25.69
CA GLN A 279 -26.24 -9.45 25.45
C GLN A 279 -26.51 -9.72 23.96
N SER A 280 -26.49 -8.68 23.12
CA SER A 280 -26.63 -8.78 21.66
C SER A 280 -25.34 -9.12 20.93
N ARG A 281 -24.27 -9.51 21.65
CA ARG A 281 -22.92 -9.78 21.11
C ARG A 281 -22.28 -8.60 20.38
N LYS A 282 -22.71 -7.36 20.67
CA LYS A 282 -22.04 -6.15 20.19
C LYS A 282 -21.01 -5.70 21.21
N LEU A 283 -19.83 -5.34 20.74
CA LEU A 283 -18.81 -4.71 21.56
C LEU A 283 -19.25 -3.29 21.90
N GLN A 284 -19.26 -2.93 23.17
CA GLN A 284 -19.52 -1.60 23.68
C GLN A 284 -18.19 -0.95 24.06
N ILE A 285 -17.93 0.23 23.50
CA ILE A 285 -16.74 1.03 23.77
C ILE A 285 -17.18 2.46 24.12
N PRO A 286 -16.78 3.03 25.27
CA PRO A 286 -17.09 4.40 25.57
C PRO A 286 -16.35 5.35 24.65
N ALA A 287 -17.00 6.45 24.27
CA ALA A 287 -16.33 7.53 23.58
C ALA A 287 -15.15 8.09 24.41
N ASN A 288 -14.14 8.62 23.71
CA ASN A 288 -12.95 9.19 24.34
C ASN A 288 -13.38 10.34 25.27
N SER A 289 -13.19 10.18 26.58
CA SER A 289 -13.56 11.21 27.54
C SER A 289 -12.54 12.35 27.55
N GLU A 290 -12.99 13.55 27.96
CA GLU A 290 -12.10 14.70 28.12
C GLU A 290 -10.94 14.41 29.09
N ILE A 291 -11.18 13.56 30.09
CA ILE A 291 -10.17 13.11 31.06
C ILE A 291 -9.05 12.36 30.33
N ALA A 292 -9.40 11.36 29.52
CA ALA A 292 -8.42 10.57 28.78
C ALA A 292 -7.68 11.44 27.75
N LEU A 293 -8.37 12.37 27.08
CA LEU A 293 -7.77 13.32 26.14
C LEU A 293 -6.79 14.28 26.84
N LYS A 294 -7.09 14.77 28.04
CA LYS A 294 -6.16 15.60 28.84
C LYS A 294 -4.90 14.83 29.24
N LYS A 295 -4.99 13.51 29.41
CA LYS A 295 -3.84 12.62 29.69
C LYS A 295 -3.02 12.28 28.44
N TRP A 296 -3.47 12.63 27.24
CA TRP A 296 -2.78 12.31 25.99
C TRP A 296 -1.27 12.69 25.98
N PRO A 297 -0.85 13.89 26.43
CA PRO A 297 0.57 14.25 26.42
C PRO A 297 1.42 13.31 27.30
N ALA A 298 0.90 12.92 28.46
CA ALA A 298 1.56 11.98 29.37
C ALA A 298 1.60 10.57 28.78
N ILE A 299 0.48 10.11 28.19
CA ILE A 299 0.41 8.83 27.48
C ILE A 299 1.48 8.81 26.38
N HIS A 300 1.51 9.82 25.53
CA HIS A 300 2.47 9.94 24.44
C HIS A 300 3.92 9.98 24.94
N ALA A 301 4.21 10.72 26.01
CA ALA A 301 5.54 10.74 26.62
C ALA A 301 5.96 9.37 27.16
N SER A 302 5.05 8.63 27.82
CA SER A 302 5.34 7.28 28.32
C SER A 302 5.67 6.31 27.17
N VAL A 303 4.95 6.43 26.06
CA VAL A 303 5.12 5.64 24.85
C VAL A 303 6.48 5.95 24.20
N LEU A 304 6.87 7.22 24.10
CA LEU A 304 8.16 7.63 23.56
C LEU A 304 9.35 7.29 24.48
N ASN A 305 9.17 7.30 25.80
CA ASN A 305 10.23 6.96 26.76
C ASN A 305 10.65 5.49 26.68
N ASP A 306 9.72 4.60 26.30
CA ASP A 306 10.04 3.20 26.06
C ASP A 306 11.02 3.04 24.88
N TYR A 307 10.96 3.94 23.89
CA TYR A 307 11.94 4.01 22.80
C TYR A 307 13.27 4.65 23.23
N LYS A 308 13.31 5.38 24.35
CA LYS A 308 14.53 6.06 24.81
C LYS A 308 15.48 5.16 25.61
N LEU A 309 15.02 4.07 26.21
CA LEU A 309 15.82 3.27 27.16
C LEU A 309 16.17 1.88 26.64
N ARG A 310 17.40 1.74 26.12
CA ARG A 310 18.34 0.62 26.29
C ARG A 310 19.62 0.93 25.49
N VAL A 311 20.40 1.90 25.96
CA VAL A 311 21.84 1.89 25.73
C VAL A 311 22.42 1.03 26.86
N PRO A 312 23.12 -0.08 26.59
CA PRO A 312 23.71 -0.90 27.64
C PRO A 312 24.69 -0.05 28.46
N ALA A 313 24.52 -0.03 29.78
CA ALA A 313 25.54 0.46 30.70
C ALA A 313 26.69 -0.55 30.73
N ALA A 314 27.53 -0.54 29.71
CA ALA A 314 28.77 -1.30 29.68
C ALA A 314 29.93 -0.39 29.27
N VAL A 315 30.89 -0.32 30.18
CA VAL A 315 32.24 0.27 30.06
C VAL A 315 32.33 1.80 30.17
N ILE A 316 32.07 2.33 31.38
CA ILE A 316 32.82 3.49 31.87
C ILE A 316 33.58 3.04 33.12
N ASN A 317 34.62 2.24 32.90
CA ASN A 317 35.73 2.14 33.84
C ASN A 317 36.72 3.25 33.46
N ASN A 318 36.45 4.48 33.88
CA ASN A 318 37.47 5.52 33.87
C ASN A 318 37.33 6.37 35.14
N PRO A 319 38.23 6.24 36.13
CA PRO A 319 38.10 6.88 37.45
C PRO A 319 38.38 8.39 37.46
N ASN A 320 38.36 9.08 36.31
CA ASN A 320 38.77 10.49 36.20
C ASN A 320 37.73 11.46 35.61
N ILE A 321 36.44 11.18 35.74
CA ILE A 321 35.41 12.17 35.41
C ILE A 321 34.80 12.68 36.72
N ARG A 322 35.36 13.80 37.22
CA ARG A 322 34.68 14.62 38.22
C ARG A 322 33.46 15.24 37.56
N PHE A 323 32.28 14.73 37.88
CA PHE A 323 31.04 15.45 37.64
C PHE A 323 31.00 16.63 38.62
N GLU A 324 31.31 17.82 38.12
CA GLU A 324 30.85 19.04 38.78
C GLU A 324 29.33 18.98 38.82
N LYS A 325 28.77 19.01 40.03
CA LYS A 325 27.35 19.25 40.27
C LYS A 325 27.04 20.64 39.73
N ALA A 326 26.58 20.72 38.49
CA ALA A 326 25.91 21.91 37.98
C ALA A 326 24.60 22.06 38.75
N GLN A 327 24.49 23.18 39.47
CA GLN A 327 23.29 23.62 40.14
C GLN A 327 22.11 23.65 39.17
N GLU A 328 20.98 23.13 39.65
CA GLU A 328 19.65 23.33 39.05
C GLU A 328 19.37 24.84 39.00
N ASN A 329 19.52 25.41 37.81
CA ASN A 329 18.79 26.62 37.43
C ASN A 329 17.86 26.22 36.30
N GLU A 330 16.57 26.25 36.58
CA GLU A 330 15.50 26.10 35.59
C GLU A 330 15.64 27.21 34.54
N ILE A 331 16.17 26.87 33.37
CA ILE A 331 16.11 27.74 32.19
C ILE A 331 14.82 27.38 31.42
N PRO A 332 13.90 28.32 31.18
CA PRO A 332 12.72 28.08 30.37
C PRO A 332 13.14 27.67 28.95
N TRP A 333 12.54 26.60 28.45
CA TRP A 333 12.82 25.97 27.14
C TRP A 333 12.84 26.90 25.91
N ARG A 334 12.43 28.17 26.04
CA ARG A 334 12.43 29.16 24.96
C ARG A 334 13.83 29.65 24.55
N ASP A 335 14.81 29.66 25.46
CA ASP A 335 16.15 30.22 25.17
C ASP A 335 17.11 29.24 24.49
N LEU A 336 16.80 27.94 24.49
CA LEU A 336 17.62 26.88 23.88
C LEU A 336 17.48 26.77 22.35
N MET A 337 16.55 27.52 21.74
CA MET A 337 16.24 27.39 20.31
C MET A 337 16.81 28.50 19.43
N GLY A 338 17.51 29.50 19.98
CA GLY A 338 18.27 30.48 19.19
C GLY A 338 17.50 31.16 18.05
N VAL A 339 16.20 31.42 18.23
CA VAL A 339 15.39 32.10 17.20
C VAL A 339 15.46 33.60 17.45
N ALA A 340 16.50 34.24 16.91
CA ALA A 340 16.34 35.62 16.46
C ALA A 340 15.37 35.61 15.28
N GLU A 341 14.37 36.49 15.29
CA GLU A 341 13.44 36.63 14.17
C GLU A 341 14.24 36.92 12.88
N PRO A 342 14.12 36.08 11.84
CA PRO A 342 14.52 36.49 10.52
C PRO A 342 13.37 37.29 9.91
N GLU A 343 13.56 38.60 9.83
CA GLU A 343 12.85 39.41 8.83
C GLU A 343 13.15 38.83 7.44
N GLY A 344 12.11 38.51 6.68
CA GLY A 344 12.21 38.32 5.24
C GLY A 344 12.38 36.88 4.74
N SER A 345 11.35 36.05 4.88
CA SER A 345 10.78 35.28 3.76
C SER A 345 9.61 34.47 4.28
N SER A 346 8.40 34.77 3.81
CA SER A 346 7.20 34.03 4.21
C SER A 346 7.39 32.54 3.87
N PRO A 347 7.26 31.62 4.83
CA PRO A 347 7.38 30.20 4.54
C PRO A 347 6.26 29.81 3.59
N ILE A 348 6.65 29.23 2.45
CA ILE A 348 5.74 28.55 1.52
C ILE A 348 4.94 27.55 2.35
N SER A 349 3.61 27.74 2.44
CA SER A 349 2.78 26.87 3.26
C SER A 349 2.99 25.40 2.85
N LYS A 350 2.94 24.45 3.79
CA LYS A 350 3.04 23.01 3.47
C LYS A 350 2.09 22.59 2.33
N THR A 351 0.93 23.25 2.24
CA THR A 351 -0.06 23.09 1.18
C THR A 351 0.49 23.53 -0.17
N THR A 352 1.22 24.65 -0.22
CA THR A 352 1.86 25.20 -1.43
C THR A 352 3.05 24.35 -1.88
N ALA A 353 3.86 23.82 -0.94
CA ALA A 353 4.95 22.89 -1.25
C ALA A 353 4.43 21.55 -1.81
N LEU A 354 3.35 21.00 -1.23
CA LEU A 354 2.66 19.83 -1.78
C LEU A 354 2.07 20.10 -3.16
N TYR A 355 1.52 21.29 -3.40
CA TYR A 355 1.00 21.69 -4.71
C TYR A 355 2.11 21.83 -5.75
N GLN A 356 3.29 22.36 -5.36
CA GLN A 356 4.47 22.43 -6.23
C GLN A 356 5.01 21.03 -6.58
N ILE A 357 5.16 20.16 -5.58
CA ILE A 357 5.58 18.76 -5.78
C ILE A 357 4.59 18.01 -6.68
N GLN A 358 3.27 18.18 -6.49
CA GLN A 358 2.26 17.58 -7.37
C GLN A 358 2.30 18.13 -8.80
N ARG A 359 2.58 19.43 -8.96
CA ARG A 359 2.72 20.07 -10.28
C ARG A 359 3.99 19.63 -11.01
N GLU A 360 5.05 19.31 -10.27
CA GLU A 360 6.33 18.83 -10.81
C GLU A 360 6.33 17.31 -11.08
N LEU A 361 5.62 16.52 -10.26
CA LEU A 361 5.48 15.06 -10.42
C LEU A 361 4.42 14.64 -11.43
N ALA A 362 3.56 15.54 -11.89
CA ALA A 362 2.71 15.33 -13.05
C ALA A 362 3.34 16.05 -14.26
N PRO A 363 4.36 15.46 -14.91
CA PRO A 363 4.95 16.09 -16.07
C PRO A 363 3.85 16.34 -17.09
N LYS A 364 3.73 17.60 -17.54
CA LYS A 364 2.99 17.93 -18.75
C LYS A 364 3.81 17.40 -19.92
N GLU A 365 3.85 16.08 -20.07
CA GLU A 365 4.39 15.49 -21.29
C GLU A 365 3.60 16.06 -22.46
N PRO A 366 4.27 16.43 -23.56
CA PRO A 366 3.58 16.86 -24.75
C PRO A 366 2.60 15.75 -25.16
N LEU A 367 1.38 16.13 -25.54
CA LEU A 367 0.34 15.19 -25.97
C LEU A 367 0.84 14.20 -27.05
N PHE A 368 1.83 14.64 -27.82
CA PHE A 368 2.54 13.88 -28.83
C PHE A 368 4.04 13.94 -28.56
N THR A 369 4.65 12.78 -28.30
CA THR A 369 6.10 12.62 -28.20
C THR A 369 6.60 11.91 -29.44
N ARG A 370 7.41 12.57 -30.27
CA ARG A 370 7.93 11.97 -31.50
C ARG A 370 8.93 10.85 -31.18
N ILE A 371 8.77 9.69 -31.81
CA ILE A 371 9.65 8.53 -31.67
C ILE A 371 10.77 8.64 -32.71
N ALA A 372 11.91 9.17 -32.30
CA ALA A 372 13.03 9.46 -33.21
C ALA A 372 13.78 8.19 -33.68
N GLY A 373 13.92 7.19 -32.81
CA GLY A 373 14.75 6.01 -33.07
C GLY A 373 14.05 4.95 -33.92
N LYS A 374 14.70 4.49 -35.01
CA LYS A 374 14.22 3.36 -35.84
C LYS A 374 14.00 2.09 -35.00
N MET A 375 14.98 1.73 -34.15
CA MET A 375 14.87 0.56 -33.26
C MET A 375 13.70 0.68 -32.28
N GLN A 376 13.44 1.88 -31.77
CA GLN A 376 12.33 2.12 -30.85
C GLN A 376 10.99 1.94 -31.58
N ARG A 377 10.83 2.49 -32.79
CA ARG A 377 9.64 2.26 -33.64
C ARG A 377 9.42 0.77 -33.90
N GLU A 378 10.46 0.03 -34.29
CA GLU A 378 10.38 -1.41 -34.52
C GLU A 378 9.99 -2.18 -33.25
N SER A 379 10.48 -1.76 -32.09
CA SER A 379 10.09 -2.35 -30.79
C SER A 379 8.58 -2.19 -30.54
N TYR A 380 8.03 -0.99 -30.76
CA TYR A 380 6.59 -0.75 -30.66
C TYR A 380 5.79 -1.59 -31.67
N LEU A 381 6.26 -1.70 -32.92
CA LEU A 381 5.61 -2.54 -33.93
C LEU A 381 5.57 -4.02 -33.52
N ARG A 382 6.65 -4.53 -32.92
CA ARG A 382 6.68 -5.90 -32.35
C ARG A 382 5.74 -6.04 -31.15
N GLU A 383 5.54 -5.01 -30.35
CA GLU A 383 4.57 -5.03 -29.25
C GLU A 383 3.13 -5.09 -29.78
N LEU A 384 2.81 -4.38 -30.86
CA LEU A 384 1.49 -4.44 -31.50
C LEU A 384 1.13 -5.86 -31.95
N MET A 385 2.10 -6.62 -32.48
CA MET A 385 1.90 -8.04 -32.85
C MET A 385 1.49 -8.90 -31.65
N LYS A 386 1.99 -8.58 -30.45
CA LYS A 386 1.75 -9.39 -29.24
C LYS A 386 0.46 -9.02 -28.52
N THR A 387 -0.10 -7.85 -28.77
CA THR A 387 -1.14 -7.24 -27.92
C THR A 387 -2.53 -7.24 -28.52
N ASP A 388 -2.72 -7.89 -29.67
CA ASP A 388 -3.98 -7.88 -30.42
C ASP A 388 -4.54 -6.47 -30.62
N ALA A 389 -3.64 -5.55 -30.97
CA ALA A 389 -3.90 -4.12 -30.95
C ALA A 389 -4.93 -3.70 -32.01
N ASN A 390 -5.69 -2.66 -31.68
CA ASN A 390 -6.70 -2.06 -32.57
C ASN A 390 -6.16 -0.76 -33.17
N ALA A 391 -6.42 -0.56 -34.45
CA ALA A 391 -6.16 0.66 -35.19
C ALA A 391 -7.47 1.44 -35.37
N GLN A 392 -7.49 2.71 -35.00
CA GLN A 392 -8.53 3.65 -35.42
C GLN A 392 -8.00 4.45 -36.60
N ILE A 393 -8.71 4.39 -37.72
CA ILE A 393 -8.28 4.97 -39.00
C ILE A 393 -9.36 5.94 -39.47
N TRP A 394 -8.95 7.11 -39.95
CA TRP A 394 -9.88 8.09 -40.52
C TRP A 394 -9.25 8.97 -41.61
N THR A 395 -10.11 9.49 -42.48
CA THR A 395 -9.75 10.46 -43.54
C THR A 395 -9.86 11.92 -43.03
N PRO A 396 -9.32 12.93 -43.74
CA PRO A 396 -9.52 14.33 -43.42
C PRO A 396 -11.00 14.68 -43.24
N GLY A 397 -11.30 15.46 -42.21
CA GLY A 397 -12.70 15.76 -41.85
C GLY A 397 -13.49 14.60 -41.26
N GLN A 398 -12.86 13.43 -41.04
CA GLN A 398 -13.51 12.21 -40.54
C GLN A 398 -14.68 11.74 -41.42
N GLN A 399 -14.61 11.98 -42.74
CA GLN A 399 -15.64 11.52 -43.69
C GLN A 399 -15.79 10.00 -43.63
N VAL A 400 -14.66 9.30 -43.48
CA VAL A 400 -14.59 7.88 -43.21
C VAL A 400 -13.85 7.70 -41.90
N ARG A 401 -14.40 6.90 -40.98
CA ARG A 401 -13.76 6.56 -39.70
C ARG A 401 -14.20 5.18 -39.26
N PHE A 402 -13.23 4.32 -38.98
CA PHE A 402 -13.50 2.96 -38.51
C PHE A 402 -12.42 2.48 -37.54
N ASN A 403 -12.75 1.47 -36.76
CA ASN A 403 -11.78 0.71 -35.97
C ASN A 403 -11.51 -0.60 -36.71
N ALA A 404 -10.24 -0.97 -36.83
CA ALA A 404 -9.80 -2.21 -37.46
C ALA A 404 -8.83 -2.95 -36.53
N ARG A 405 -8.94 -4.27 -36.52
CA ARG A 405 -7.98 -5.12 -35.84
C ARG A 405 -6.71 -5.23 -36.70
N ILE A 406 -5.54 -5.13 -36.08
CA ILE A 406 -4.26 -5.37 -36.76
C ILE A 406 -4.11 -6.88 -36.97
N ILE A 407 -4.10 -7.31 -38.23
CA ILE A 407 -4.01 -8.73 -38.60
C ILE A 407 -2.55 -9.18 -38.62
N ASN A 408 -1.67 -8.36 -39.19
CA ASN A 408 -0.25 -8.66 -39.28
C ASN A 408 0.59 -7.37 -39.26
N VAL A 409 1.84 -7.50 -38.82
CA VAL A 409 2.86 -6.45 -38.89
C VAL A 409 4.01 -6.98 -39.74
N LEU A 410 4.20 -6.39 -40.92
CA LEU A 410 5.26 -6.76 -41.84
C LEU A 410 6.54 -6.02 -41.41
N MET A 411 7.51 -6.74 -40.85
CA MET A 411 8.72 -6.11 -40.31
C MET A 411 9.77 -5.78 -41.38
N ASP A 412 9.80 -6.54 -42.49
CA ASP A 412 10.74 -6.32 -43.60
C ASP A 412 10.49 -4.98 -44.31
N ILE A 413 9.21 -4.61 -44.36
CA ILE A 413 8.69 -3.33 -44.85
C ILE A 413 7.76 -2.81 -43.77
N PRO A 414 8.22 -1.97 -42.83
CA PRO A 414 7.51 -1.65 -41.59
C PRO A 414 6.09 -1.17 -41.88
N ALA A 415 5.14 -2.10 -41.89
CA ALA A 415 3.80 -1.91 -42.41
C ALA A 415 2.80 -2.73 -41.62
N LEU A 416 1.56 -2.24 -41.58
CA LEU A 416 0.44 -2.86 -40.88
C LEU A 416 -0.54 -3.40 -41.90
N SER A 417 -0.96 -4.64 -41.73
CA SER A 417 -2.11 -5.20 -42.43
C SER A 417 -3.32 -5.13 -41.50
N VAL A 418 -4.33 -4.36 -41.89
CA VAL A 418 -5.57 -4.21 -41.12
C VAL A 418 -6.76 -4.61 -41.99
N LYS A 419 -7.75 -5.30 -41.41
CA LYS A 419 -8.95 -5.72 -42.13
C LYS A 419 -9.92 -4.54 -42.27
N ILE A 420 -10.36 -4.26 -43.49
CA ILE A 420 -11.35 -3.23 -43.78
C ILE A 420 -12.74 -3.80 -43.48
N PRO A 421 -13.60 -3.09 -42.72
CA PRO A 421 -15.01 -3.46 -42.57
C PRO A 421 -15.72 -3.54 -43.93
N SER A 422 -16.62 -4.50 -44.12
CA SER A 422 -17.26 -4.73 -45.42
C SER A 422 -18.22 -3.62 -45.87
N ASP A 423 -18.61 -2.74 -44.95
CA ASP A 423 -19.43 -1.54 -45.19
C ASP A 423 -18.61 -0.32 -45.62
N ILE A 424 -17.27 -0.42 -45.60
CA ILE A 424 -16.37 0.66 -46.02
C ILE A 424 -15.85 0.36 -47.42
N ASP A 425 -16.13 1.26 -48.35
CA ASP A 425 -15.56 1.22 -49.69
C ASP A 425 -14.06 1.52 -49.65
N ALA A 426 -13.24 0.63 -50.21
CA ALA A 426 -11.79 0.79 -50.26
C ALA A 426 -11.37 2.07 -51.00
N GLU A 427 -12.13 2.48 -52.02
CA GLU A 427 -11.81 3.69 -52.79
C GLU A 427 -11.94 4.96 -51.94
N SER A 428 -12.83 4.95 -50.94
CA SER A 428 -13.02 6.07 -50.01
C SER A 428 -11.80 6.31 -49.09
N LEU A 429 -10.84 5.37 -49.07
CA LEU A 429 -9.62 5.44 -48.29
C LEU A 429 -8.43 5.98 -49.10
N PHE A 430 -8.59 6.28 -50.39
CA PHE A 430 -7.57 6.95 -51.17
C PHE A 430 -7.35 8.39 -50.66
N GLY A 431 -6.07 8.76 -50.52
CA GLY A 431 -5.65 10.06 -50.00
C GLY A 431 -4.87 9.97 -48.69
N ARG A 432 -4.93 11.03 -47.89
CA ARG A 432 -4.26 11.09 -46.59
C ARG A 432 -5.08 10.31 -45.56
N LEU A 433 -4.43 9.46 -44.77
CA LEU A 433 -5.07 8.80 -43.62
C LEU A 433 -4.40 9.21 -42.31
N TYR A 434 -5.20 9.26 -41.26
CA TYR A 434 -4.78 9.44 -39.89
C TYR A 434 -4.96 8.11 -39.16
N VAL A 435 -3.90 7.63 -38.51
CA VAL A 435 -3.88 6.31 -37.90
C VAL A 435 -3.56 6.47 -36.42
N ASN A 436 -4.38 5.87 -35.56
CA ASN A 436 -4.15 5.80 -34.12
C ASN A 436 -4.19 4.33 -33.66
N LEU A 437 -3.06 3.80 -33.20
CA LEU A 437 -2.91 2.42 -32.76
C LEU A 437 -2.98 2.38 -31.24
N SER A 438 -3.95 1.67 -30.69
CA SER A 438 -4.08 1.49 -29.24
C SER A 438 -3.39 0.19 -28.82
N TYR A 439 -2.44 0.29 -27.90
CA TYR A 439 -1.73 -0.85 -27.31
C TYR A 439 -1.74 -0.76 -25.79
N ARG A 440 -1.22 -1.77 -25.09
CA ARG A 440 -1.35 -1.90 -23.63
C ARG A 440 -0.82 -0.69 -22.84
N ARG A 441 0.28 -0.07 -23.29
CA ARG A 441 0.95 1.02 -22.57
C ARG A 441 0.55 2.42 -23.02
N GLY A 442 -0.17 2.55 -24.13
CA GLY A 442 -0.48 3.86 -24.69
C GLY A 442 -1.09 3.80 -26.08
N SER A 443 -0.84 4.84 -26.87
CA SER A 443 -1.25 4.89 -28.26
C SER A 443 -0.18 5.47 -29.17
N LEU A 444 -0.11 5.00 -30.40
CA LEU A 444 0.76 5.55 -31.44
C LEU A 444 -0.08 6.29 -32.46
N PHE A 445 0.38 7.45 -32.90
CA PHE A 445 -0.26 8.24 -33.93
C PHE A 445 0.71 8.59 -35.04
N PHE A 446 0.22 8.54 -36.27
CA PHE A 446 0.92 9.04 -37.43
C PHE A 446 -0.06 9.33 -38.56
N THR A 447 0.43 10.08 -39.54
CA THR A 447 -0.28 10.36 -40.79
C THR A 447 0.42 9.66 -41.93
N ILE A 448 -0.35 9.13 -42.88
CA ILE A 448 0.17 8.55 -44.11
C ILE A 448 -0.43 9.25 -45.31
N ASP A 449 0.36 9.44 -46.35
CA ASP A 449 -0.13 9.88 -47.65
C ASP A 449 -0.45 8.66 -48.54
N GLU A 450 -1.17 8.91 -49.63
CA GLU A 450 -1.71 7.89 -50.53
C GLU A 450 -0.66 6.88 -51.04
N LYS A 451 0.57 7.33 -51.30
CA LYS A 451 1.68 6.48 -51.78
C LYS A 451 2.13 5.41 -50.78
N SER A 452 1.76 5.58 -49.50
CA SER A 452 2.07 4.67 -48.41
C SER A 452 0.93 3.68 -48.12
N ILE A 453 -0.13 3.71 -48.93
CA ILE A 453 -1.30 2.85 -48.82
C ILE A 453 -1.23 1.80 -49.92
N GLY A 454 -1.48 0.54 -49.56
CA GLY A 454 -1.70 -0.55 -50.49
C GLY A 454 -2.95 -1.34 -50.10
N PHE A 455 -3.47 -2.14 -51.02
CA PHE A 455 -4.60 -3.02 -50.79
C PHE A 455 -4.23 -4.45 -51.18
N ASP A 456 -4.64 -5.40 -50.36
CA ASP A 456 -4.52 -6.84 -50.64
C ASP A 456 -5.86 -7.50 -50.29
N GLY A 457 -6.72 -7.66 -51.31
CA GLY A 457 -8.12 -8.05 -51.12
C GLY A 457 -8.87 -7.04 -50.24
N ASN A 458 -9.41 -7.50 -49.10
CA ASN A 458 -10.10 -6.67 -48.11
C ASN A 458 -9.19 -6.17 -46.97
N HIS A 459 -7.86 -6.26 -47.16
CA HIS A 459 -6.89 -5.76 -46.21
C HIS A 459 -6.26 -4.46 -46.72
N LEU A 460 -6.18 -3.48 -45.82
CA LEU A 460 -5.46 -2.24 -46.01
C LEU A 460 -4.02 -2.43 -45.50
N ILE A 461 -3.05 -2.24 -46.38
CA ILE A 461 -1.62 -2.29 -46.08
C ILE A 461 -1.11 -0.86 -45.88
N ILE A 462 -0.72 -0.53 -44.65
CA ILE A 462 -0.29 0.80 -44.24
C ILE A 462 1.21 0.79 -43.99
N LYS A 463 2.02 1.46 -44.83
CA LYS A 463 3.44 1.66 -44.54
C LYS A 463 3.60 2.68 -43.41
N VAL A 464 4.23 2.27 -42.31
CA VAL A 464 4.45 3.09 -41.13
C VAL A 464 5.55 4.12 -41.44
N PRO A 465 5.26 5.44 -41.32
CA PRO A 465 6.23 6.48 -41.65
C PRO A 465 7.35 6.57 -40.60
N ALA A 466 8.39 7.35 -40.88
CA ALA A 466 9.40 7.67 -39.88
C ALA A 466 8.84 8.54 -38.74
N ASP A 467 7.85 9.39 -39.05
CA ASP A 467 7.21 10.29 -38.10
C ASP A 467 6.06 9.60 -37.38
N VAL A 468 6.42 8.86 -36.32
CA VAL A 468 5.48 8.24 -35.38
C VAL A 468 5.53 8.99 -34.06
N TYR A 469 4.37 9.22 -33.48
CA TYR A 469 4.21 9.92 -32.22
C TYR A 469 3.58 8.99 -31.19
N GLU A 470 4.19 8.87 -30.02
CA GLU A 470 3.53 8.32 -28.85
C GLU A 470 2.52 9.36 -28.34
N VAL A 471 1.30 8.93 -28.10
CA VAL A 471 0.19 9.79 -27.69
C VAL A 471 -0.24 9.42 -26.28
N GLN A 472 0.03 10.32 -25.34
CA GLN A 472 -0.39 10.19 -23.95
C GLN A 472 -1.46 11.24 -23.63
N ARG A 473 -2.73 10.91 -23.93
CA ARG A 473 -3.87 11.83 -23.69
C ARG A 473 -4.31 11.89 -22.23
N ARG A 474 -3.87 10.93 -21.41
CA ARG A 474 -4.34 10.75 -20.04
C ARG A 474 -3.16 10.91 -19.09
N ASN A 475 -3.29 11.86 -18.18
CA ASN A 475 -2.31 12.06 -17.11
C ASN A 475 -2.39 10.96 -16.04
N TYR A 476 -3.46 10.17 -16.05
CA TYR A 476 -3.76 9.18 -15.02
C TYR A 476 -4.15 7.84 -15.64
N PHE A 477 -3.57 6.77 -15.09
CA PHE A 477 -3.98 5.40 -15.38
C PHE A 477 -5.44 5.19 -14.97
N ARG A 478 -6.19 4.42 -15.77
CA ARG A 478 -7.58 4.05 -15.49
C ARG A 478 -7.60 2.57 -15.12
N LEU A 479 -7.93 2.31 -13.88
CA LEU A 479 -8.24 0.99 -13.38
C LEU A 479 -9.63 0.59 -13.88
N ALA A 480 -9.74 -0.51 -14.63
CA ALA A 480 -11.02 -1.13 -14.91
C ALA A 480 -11.54 -1.77 -13.62
N ILE A 481 -12.80 -1.52 -13.28
CA ILE A 481 -13.45 -2.14 -12.13
C ILE A 481 -14.06 -3.47 -12.60
N PRO A 482 -13.74 -4.60 -11.97
CA PRO A 482 -14.34 -5.89 -12.29
C PRO A 482 -15.87 -5.85 -12.21
N GLU A 483 -16.55 -6.61 -13.08
CA GLU A 483 -18.02 -6.63 -13.12
C GLU A 483 -18.65 -7.18 -11.83
N ASP A 484 -17.93 -7.97 -11.05
CA ASP A 484 -18.35 -8.49 -9.75
C ASP A 484 -18.03 -7.55 -8.58
N SER A 485 -17.36 -6.42 -8.83
CA SER A 485 -17.02 -5.45 -7.78
C SER A 485 -18.21 -4.56 -7.40
N ASP A 486 -18.42 -4.38 -6.09
CA ASP A 486 -19.40 -3.47 -5.50
C ASP A 486 -18.91 -2.01 -5.44
N CYS A 487 -18.33 -1.50 -6.52
CA CYS A 487 -17.90 -0.10 -6.60
C CYS A 487 -18.99 0.77 -7.24
N PHE A 488 -19.59 1.64 -6.43
CA PHE A 488 -20.66 2.55 -6.86
C PHE A 488 -20.29 4.01 -6.62
N VAL A 489 -20.69 4.86 -7.55
CA VAL A 489 -20.72 6.32 -7.37
C VAL A 489 -22.15 6.75 -7.06
N ARG A 490 -22.32 7.47 -5.95
CA ARG A 490 -23.56 8.14 -5.59
C ARG A 490 -23.55 9.56 -6.16
N ILE A 491 -24.56 9.88 -6.94
CA ILE A 491 -24.82 11.22 -7.49
C ILE A 491 -26.25 11.58 -7.08
N ALA A 492 -26.40 12.65 -6.29
CA ALA A 492 -27.63 12.92 -5.55
C ALA A 492 -28.08 11.69 -4.73
N ASP A 493 -29.28 11.17 -4.98
CA ASP A 493 -29.84 10.01 -4.26
C ASP A 493 -29.78 8.70 -5.06
N ARG A 494 -29.00 8.67 -6.13
CA ARG A 494 -28.88 7.52 -7.04
C ARG A 494 -27.48 6.95 -7.01
N PHE A 495 -27.38 5.64 -7.18
CA PHE A 495 -26.12 4.90 -7.22
C PHE A 495 -25.90 4.37 -8.64
N PHE A 496 -24.68 4.55 -9.14
CA PHE A 496 -24.28 4.11 -10.48
C PHE A 496 -23.04 3.24 -10.36
N LYS A 497 -23.05 2.09 -11.03
CA LYS A 497 -21.92 1.16 -11.00
C LYS A 497 -20.74 1.73 -11.75
N VAL A 498 -19.58 1.78 -11.09
CA VAL A 498 -18.34 2.31 -11.68
C VAL A 498 -17.73 1.29 -12.62
N LEU A 499 -17.39 1.71 -13.83
CA LEU A 499 -16.76 0.89 -14.88
C LEU A 499 -15.24 0.98 -14.84
N ASN A 500 -14.75 2.19 -14.63
CA ASN A 500 -13.33 2.43 -14.44
C ASN A 500 -13.14 3.69 -13.61
N ILE A 501 -12.02 3.73 -12.90
CA ILE A 501 -11.64 4.83 -12.05
C ILE A 501 -10.17 5.18 -12.25
N SER A 502 -9.87 6.45 -12.14
CA SER A 502 -8.51 7.00 -12.18
C SER A 502 -8.40 8.07 -11.11
N ALA A 503 -7.17 8.50 -10.85
CA ALA A 503 -6.89 9.66 -10.02
C ALA A 503 -7.67 10.93 -10.44
N GLY A 504 -7.97 11.11 -11.72
CA GLY A 504 -8.61 12.33 -12.24
C GLY A 504 -10.11 12.23 -12.54
N GLY A 505 -10.72 11.05 -12.42
CA GLY A 505 -12.13 10.85 -12.78
C GLY A 505 -12.53 9.37 -12.85
N LEU A 506 -13.81 9.13 -13.08
CA LEU A 506 -14.40 7.79 -13.23
C LEU A 506 -15.40 7.75 -14.38
N ALA A 507 -15.80 6.54 -14.78
CA ALA A 507 -16.89 6.31 -15.72
C ALA A 507 -17.90 5.30 -15.15
N PHE A 508 -19.17 5.44 -15.52
CA PHE A 508 -20.29 4.61 -15.07
C PHE A 508 -21.36 4.46 -16.17
N PHE A 509 -22.31 3.55 -15.97
CA PHE A 509 -23.53 3.47 -16.79
C PHE A 509 -24.70 4.16 -16.10
N ALA A 510 -25.55 4.82 -16.89
CA ALA A 510 -26.79 5.46 -16.48
C ALA A 510 -27.93 5.12 -17.46
N ASP A 511 -29.16 5.46 -17.07
CA ASP A 511 -30.31 5.35 -17.96
C ASP A 511 -30.19 6.39 -19.09
N GLN A 512 -30.65 6.03 -20.28
CA GLN A 512 -30.73 6.97 -21.41
C GLN A 512 -31.64 8.16 -21.10
N ASN A 513 -32.65 7.97 -20.26
CA ASN A 513 -33.53 9.04 -19.79
C ASN A 513 -32.80 10.12 -18.99
N ASP A 514 -31.58 9.84 -18.51
CA ASP A 514 -30.73 10.79 -17.78
C ASP A 514 -29.79 11.60 -18.68
N GLU A 515 -29.93 11.53 -20.00
CA GLU A 515 -29.00 12.17 -20.94
C GLU A 515 -28.82 13.67 -20.69
N GLU A 516 -29.90 14.38 -20.35
CA GLU A 516 -29.83 15.82 -20.04
C GLU A 516 -29.11 16.09 -18.70
N ILE A 517 -29.26 15.20 -17.71
CA ILE A 517 -28.53 15.31 -16.42
C ILE A 517 -27.04 15.09 -16.64
N PHE A 518 -26.69 14.15 -17.51
CA PHE A 518 -25.31 13.77 -17.81
C PHE A 518 -24.81 14.37 -19.12
N LYS A 519 -25.25 15.58 -19.45
CA LYS A 519 -24.76 16.30 -20.62
C LYS A 519 -23.33 16.80 -20.39
N LYS A 520 -22.51 16.77 -21.45
CA LYS A 520 -21.13 17.28 -21.40
C LYS A 520 -21.09 18.73 -20.88
N GLY A 521 -20.24 18.99 -19.90
CA GLY A 521 -20.05 20.30 -19.27
C GLY A 521 -20.91 20.51 -18.01
N VAL A 522 -21.85 19.62 -17.70
CA VAL A 522 -22.62 19.70 -16.45
C VAL A 522 -21.69 19.48 -15.26
N GLU A 523 -21.77 20.38 -14.28
CA GLU A 523 -21.09 20.24 -12.99
C GLU A 523 -22.01 19.54 -11.99
N LEU A 524 -21.46 18.55 -11.30
CA LEU A 524 -22.08 17.79 -10.23
C LEU A 524 -21.44 18.23 -8.91
N GLU A 525 -22.20 18.95 -8.09
CA GLU A 525 -21.68 19.55 -6.85
C GLU A 525 -21.35 18.50 -5.77
N GLN A 526 -22.13 17.42 -5.70
CA GLN A 526 -21.97 16.43 -4.64
C GLN A 526 -22.03 15.02 -5.21
N ILE A 527 -20.85 14.49 -5.54
CA ILE A 527 -20.68 13.07 -5.78
C ILE A 527 -19.96 12.43 -4.60
N SER A 528 -20.31 11.19 -4.29
CA SER A 528 -19.57 10.41 -3.31
C SER A 528 -19.44 8.96 -3.73
N PHE A 529 -18.30 8.36 -3.48
CA PHE A 529 -18.05 6.95 -3.77
C PHE A 529 -17.12 6.40 -2.69
N GLU A 530 -17.07 5.07 -2.58
CA GLU A 530 -16.24 4.39 -1.61
C GLU A 530 -15.20 3.54 -2.34
N ILE A 531 -13.94 3.66 -1.93
CA ILE A 531 -12.85 2.80 -2.38
C ILE A 531 -12.26 2.11 -1.15
N SER A 532 -12.31 0.78 -1.16
CA SER A 532 -12.01 -0.06 0.00
C SER A 532 -12.94 0.24 1.18
N THR A 533 -12.59 1.21 2.02
CA THR A 533 -13.35 1.69 3.20
C THR A 533 -13.34 3.21 3.32
N ILE A 534 -12.75 3.90 2.33
CA ILE A 534 -12.58 5.35 2.36
C ILE A 534 -13.68 5.97 1.49
N ARG A 535 -14.59 6.68 2.15
CA ARG A 535 -15.59 7.48 1.45
C ARG A 535 -14.97 8.76 0.93
N ILE A 536 -14.97 8.92 -0.38
CA ILE A 536 -14.54 10.13 -1.08
C ILE A 536 -15.77 10.98 -1.42
N ARG A 537 -15.67 12.29 -1.19
CA ARG A 537 -16.66 13.28 -1.62
C ARG A 537 -15.94 14.36 -2.43
N CYS A 538 -16.50 14.73 -3.57
CA CYS A 538 -15.94 15.78 -4.41
C CYS A 538 -17.01 16.36 -5.34
N HIS A 539 -16.64 17.44 -6.02
CA HIS A 539 -17.39 17.93 -7.17
C HIS A 539 -16.90 17.17 -8.42
N ALA A 540 -17.67 17.18 -9.49
CA ALA A 540 -17.25 16.60 -10.76
C ALA A 540 -17.83 17.36 -11.96
N GLU A 541 -17.21 17.19 -13.11
CA GLU A 541 -17.72 17.72 -14.39
C GLU A 541 -17.89 16.55 -15.37
N ILE A 542 -19.04 16.48 -16.01
CA ILE A 542 -19.28 15.49 -17.07
C ILE A 542 -18.45 15.84 -18.30
N CYS A 543 -17.48 14.99 -18.64
CA CYS A 543 -16.58 15.22 -19.77
C CYS A 543 -17.14 14.67 -21.09
N TRP A 544 -17.91 13.58 -21.00
CA TRP A 544 -18.56 12.96 -22.15
C TRP A 544 -19.68 12.04 -21.67
N SER A 545 -20.67 11.87 -22.54
CA SER A 545 -21.76 10.93 -22.40
C SER A 545 -22.04 10.33 -23.78
N LYS A 546 -22.24 9.02 -23.86
CA LYS A 546 -22.42 8.30 -25.12
C LYS A 546 -23.41 7.16 -24.98
N VAL A 547 -24.33 7.05 -25.94
CA VAL A 547 -25.22 5.91 -26.03
C VAL A 547 -24.40 4.66 -26.43
N SER A 548 -24.40 3.62 -25.59
CA SER A 548 -23.69 2.37 -25.83
C SER A 548 -24.68 1.27 -26.17
N LYS A 549 -24.41 0.51 -27.25
CA LYS A 549 -25.21 -0.67 -27.64
C LYS A 549 -24.82 -1.94 -26.89
N GLU A 550 -23.79 -1.89 -26.05
CA GLU A 550 -23.18 -3.05 -25.39
C GLU A 550 -23.85 -3.44 -24.06
N ALA A 551 -24.80 -2.65 -23.54
CA ALA A 551 -25.43 -2.94 -22.24
C ALA A 551 -26.55 -3.97 -22.41
N SER A 552 -26.48 -5.07 -21.66
CA SER A 552 -27.29 -6.27 -21.87
C SER A 552 -28.77 -6.15 -21.52
N GLU A 553 -29.19 -5.15 -20.74
CA GLU A 553 -30.61 -4.85 -20.47
C GLU A 553 -30.66 -3.55 -19.64
N GLY A 554 -31.23 -2.47 -20.18
CA GLY A 554 -31.68 -1.33 -19.36
C GLY A 554 -30.68 -0.24 -18.92
N ALA A 555 -29.53 -0.03 -19.56
CA ALA A 555 -28.69 1.16 -19.29
C ALA A 555 -27.88 1.58 -20.52
N ASN A 556 -28.43 2.46 -21.36
CA ASN A 556 -27.79 2.79 -22.64
C ASN A 556 -26.81 3.97 -22.55
N LEU A 557 -26.64 4.65 -21.42
CA LEU A 557 -25.79 5.84 -21.36
C LEU A 557 -24.47 5.57 -20.63
N LYS A 558 -23.36 5.55 -21.36
CA LYS A 558 -22.02 5.49 -20.76
C LYS A 558 -21.55 6.92 -20.48
N VAL A 559 -21.30 7.22 -19.21
CA VAL A 559 -20.95 8.56 -18.74
C VAL A 559 -19.53 8.56 -18.19
N GLY A 560 -18.74 9.57 -18.56
CA GLY A 560 -17.42 9.79 -17.97
C GLY A 560 -17.30 11.18 -17.37
N LEU A 561 -16.89 11.24 -16.10
CA LEU A 561 -16.71 12.48 -15.37
C LEU A 561 -15.25 12.72 -14.97
N ARG A 562 -14.93 13.99 -14.70
CA ARG A 562 -13.65 14.44 -14.15
C ARG A 562 -13.88 15.02 -12.77
N PHE A 563 -13.05 14.64 -11.81
CA PHE A 563 -13.14 15.19 -10.47
C PHE A 563 -12.74 16.67 -10.43
N ARG A 564 -13.46 17.43 -9.62
CA ARG A 564 -13.23 18.85 -9.32
C ARG A 564 -13.12 18.99 -7.79
N SER A 565 -12.19 19.83 -7.35
CA SER A 565 -12.03 20.16 -5.92
C SER A 565 -11.85 18.93 -5.02
N LEU A 566 -11.08 17.92 -5.47
CA LEU A 566 -10.84 16.73 -4.68
C LEU A 566 -9.92 17.07 -3.49
N HIS A 567 -10.30 16.67 -2.28
CA HIS A 567 -9.47 16.91 -1.11
C HIS A 567 -8.11 16.20 -1.27
N PRO A 568 -6.96 16.82 -0.92
CA PRO A 568 -5.65 16.22 -1.15
C PRO A 568 -5.48 14.81 -0.55
N SER A 569 -6.03 14.55 0.63
CA SER A 569 -6.00 13.20 1.23
C SER A 569 -6.82 12.18 0.43
N SER A 570 -7.98 12.57 -0.11
CA SER A 570 -8.77 11.72 -1.00
C SER A 570 -8.04 11.46 -2.31
N GLN A 571 -7.31 12.45 -2.83
CA GLN A 571 -6.54 12.32 -4.06
C GLN A 571 -5.41 11.31 -3.88
N GLN A 572 -4.72 11.38 -2.73
CA GLN A 572 -3.68 10.43 -2.37
C GLN A 572 -4.25 9.01 -2.20
N ALA A 573 -5.36 8.87 -1.47
CA ALA A 573 -6.03 7.57 -1.29
C ALA A 573 -6.44 6.95 -2.63
N LEU A 574 -6.98 7.77 -3.54
CA LEU A 574 -7.39 7.35 -4.87
C LEU A 574 -6.20 6.95 -5.76
N ASN A 575 -5.10 7.71 -5.72
CA ASN A 575 -3.86 7.39 -6.43
C ASN A 575 -3.33 6.02 -5.97
N LEU A 576 -3.29 5.78 -4.66
CA LEU A 576 -2.82 4.53 -4.09
C LEU A 576 -3.73 3.37 -4.47
N PHE A 577 -5.04 3.54 -4.37
CA PHE A 577 -6.01 2.52 -4.77
C PHE A 577 -5.84 2.12 -6.24
N VAL A 578 -5.75 3.09 -7.16
CA VAL A 578 -5.55 2.83 -8.59
C VAL A 578 -4.22 2.13 -8.87
N LEU A 579 -3.18 2.43 -8.10
CA LEU A 579 -1.88 1.76 -8.21
C LEU A 579 -1.91 0.32 -7.65
N GLU A 580 -2.52 0.13 -6.48
CA GLU A 580 -2.60 -1.16 -5.79
C GLU A 580 -3.46 -2.16 -6.58
N GLU A 581 -4.70 -1.79 -6.88
CA GLU A 581 -5.61 -2.64 -7.66
C GLU A 581 -5.17 -2.75 -9.12
N GLY A 582 -4.57 -1.68 -9.67
CA GLY A 582 -4.00 -1.71 -11.02
C GLY A 582 -2.84 -2.68 -11.12
N TYR A 583 -2.04 -2.81 -10.07
CA TYR A 583 -0.96 -3.79 -10.01
C TYR A 583 -1.49 -5.23 -9.98
N GLU A 584 -2.49 -5.53 -9.15
CA GLU A 584 -3.10 -6.87 -9.11
C GLU A 584 -3.79 -7.20 -10.43
N TYR A 585 -4.56 -6.27 -10.99
CA TYR A 585 -5.16 -6.40 -12.32
C TYR A 585 -4.10 -6.71 -13.39
N LEU A 586 -3.00 -5.96 -13.41
CA LEU A 586 -1.90 -6.20 -14.34
C LEU A 586 -1.22 -7.54 -14.07
N LYS A 587 -1.08 -7.97 -12.81
CA LYS A 587 -0.45 -9.25 -12.48
C LYS A 587 -1.29 -10.41 -13.01
N GLU A 588 -2.59 -10.44 -12.76
CA GLU A 588 -3.50 -11.47 -13.28
C GLU A 588 -3.49 -11.51 -14.81
N HIS A 589 -3.52 -10.35 -15.47
CA HIS A 589 -3.65 -10.29 -16.94
C HIS A 589 -2.31 -10.32 -17.70
N LEU A 590 -1.17 -10.12 -17.03
CA LEU A 590 0.17 -10.19 -17.63
C LEU A 590 0.90 -11.50 -17.35
N VAL A 591 0.67 -12.13 -16.19
CA VAL A 591 1.41 -13.35 -15.78
C VAL A 591 0.75 -14.61 -16.32
N ASP A 592 -0.59 -14.62 -16.42
CA ASP A 592 -1.35 -15.80 -16.86
C ASP A 592 -1.83 -15.73 -18.32
N ALA A 593 -1.31 -14.79 -19.12
CA ALA A 593 -1.50 -14.87 -20.57
C ALA A 593 -0.91 -16.22 -21.03
N PRO A 594 -1.72 -17.18 -21.51
CA PRO A 594 -1.24 -18.50 -21.84
C PRO A 594 -0.10 -18.31 -22.82
N ARG A 595 1.10 -18.80 -22.46
CA ARG A 595 2.19 -18.91 -23.41
C ARG A 595 1.61 -19.74 -24.54
N GLY A 596 1.25 -19.08 -25.63
CA GLY A 596 0.74 -19.74 -26.81
C GLY A 596 1.72 -20.86 -27.11
N LYS A 597 1.22 -22.10 -27.07
CA LYS A 597 1.95 -23.24 -27.61
C LYS A 597 2.12 -22.93 -29.10
N HIS A 598 3.25 -22.31 -29.44
CA HIS A 598 3.75 -22.23 -30.79
C HIS A 598 4.70 -23.38 -31.01
#